data_AF-A0A2N6EHF5-F1
#
_entry.id   AF-A0A2N6EHF5-F1
#
_cell.length_a   1.000
_cell.length_b   1.000
_cell.length_c   1.000
_cell.angle_alpha   90.00
_cell.angle_beta   90.00
_cell.angle_gamma   90.00
#
_symmetry.space_group_name_H-M   'P 1'
#
loop_
_entity.id
_entity.type
_entity.pdbx_description
1 polymer ?
#
loop_
_entity_poly.entity_id
_entity_poly.type
_entity_poly.pdbx_seq_one_letter_code
_entity_poly.pdbx_strand_id
1 'polypeptide(L)'
;MRAGRGFVLLALAGLAVFLGGEFGLFPGSAMAIEPGSHPTLSNDDCVKCHQSAPEDVAEAGMAHKTSVTCQDCHAGHPPMVLEIIPQCGQCHSGERHFDELEECLACHSNPHKPLDMLLGKDVTGPCLTCHDDQGIQLKDFPSFHTSLACTACHNTHGQVPECLRCHTGHSDEMVQADCALCHQAHKPLAVAYADDLPSKNCGSCHDDVHTTLINTPAKHREVLCATCHEATHGNIPECANCHEPHAEDMAQSACAECHDAHGPIPVVYGSEVASANCGACHEDLLQELSTSGTMHEELLCATCHEESHGNIPNCANCHEPHAETMVQADCVSCHKAHNPMPVAYAADIASKSCAACHDDAYELLQANTTMHHELECAVCHEDTHGNVPMCTDCHDAPHSEGMLSKFPSCGACHNIAHDLIR
;
A
#
# COMPACT_ATOMS: atom_id res chain seq x y z
N MET A 1 46.94 -10.68 60.09
CA MET A 1 47.04 -12.12 60.38
C MET A 1 48.16 -12.69 59.52
N ARG A 2 49.09 -13.40 60.16
CA ARG A 2 50.27 -14.05 59.56
C ARG A 2 49.87 -15.26 58.71
N ALA A 3 50.53 -15.43 57.57
CA ALA A 3 51.13 -16.68 57.07
C ALA A 3 51.83 -16.33 55.73
N GLY A 4 53.12 -16.51 55.48
CA GLY A 4 54.12 -17.37 56.11
C GLY A 4 54.30 -18.65 55.30
N ARG A 5 55.31 -18.66 54.41
CA ARG A 5 56.04 -19.82 53.81
C ARG A 5 56.82 -19.26 52.61
N GLY A 6 58.12 -19.47 52.40
CA GLY A 6 59.10 -20.34 53.01
C GLY A 6 60.20 -20.57 51.96
N PHE A 7 61.44 -20.23 52.31
CA PHE A 7 62.73 -20.46 51.63
C PHE A 7 62.82 -21.74 50.77
N VAL A 8 63.63 -21.72 49.70
CA VAL A 8 64.90 -22.49 49.61
C VAL A 8 65.84 -21.85 48.56
N LEU A 9 67.00 -21.37 49.04
CA LEU A 9 68.22 -21.14 48.28
C LEU A 9 68.93 -22.47 48.07
N LEU A 10 69.37 -22.77 46.85
CA LEU A 10 70.31 -23.85 46.56
C LEU A 10 71.46 -23.30 45.72
N ALA A 11 72.57 -23.03 46.42
CA ALA A 11 73.87 -22.79 45.84
C ALA A 11 74.50 -24.13 45.45
N LEU A 12 75.01 -24.23 44.22
CA LEU A 12 75.94 -25.29 43.82
C LEU A 12 77.15 -24.63 43.15
N ALA A 13 78.25 -24.59 43.91
CA ALA A 13 79.59 -24.37 43.40
C ALA A 13 80.09 -25.67 42.74
N GLY A 14 80.55 -25.57 41.50
CA GLY A 14 81.10 -26.68 40.73
C GLY A 14 82.40 -26.27 40.05
N LEU A 15 83.50 -26.65 40.68
CA LEU A 15 84.91 -26.52 40.29
C LEU A 15 85.26 -27.47 39.13
N ALA A 16 85.91 -26.99 38.07
CA ALA A 16 86.80 -27.73 37.15
C ALA A 16 87.05 -26.88 35.89
N VAL A 17 88.19 -26.83 35.19
CA VAL A 17 89.50 -27.47 35.28
C VAL A 17 90.38 -26.62 34.35
N PHE A 18 91.60 -26.28 34.79
CA PHE A 18 92.64 -25.67 33.96
C PHE A 18 93.27 -26.73 33.06
N LEU A 19 93.13 -26.58 31.73
CA LEU A 19 93.97 -27.18 30.69
C LEU A 19 94.15 -26.03 29.67
N GLY A 20 95.32 -25.39 29.55
CA GLY A 20 96.53 -26.00 29.01
C GLY A 20 96.46 -25.98 27.49
N GLY A 21 96.71 -24.81 26.87
CA GLY A 21 96.56 -24.62 25.42
C GLY A 21 97.28 -23.38 24.91
N GLU A 22 98.56 -23.58 24.63
CA GLU A 22 99.53 -22.83 23.81
C GLU A 22 99.24 -21.39 23.34
N PHE A 23 100.15 -20.52 23.79
CA PHE A 23 100.49 -19.21 23.26
C PHE A 23 100.88 -19.28 21.77
N GLY A 24 99.98 -18.87 20.88
CA GLY A 24 100.31 -18.45 19.52
C GLY A 24 100.43 -16.93 19.45
N LEU A 25 101.66 -16.41 19.47
CA LEU A 25 101.92 -15.00 19.11
C LEU A 25 101.58 -14.80 17.63
N PHE A 26 100.44 -14.18 17.35
CA PHE A 26 100.21 -13.46 16.09
C PHE A 26 100.36 -11.95 16.36
N PRO A 27 101.02 -11.19 15.47
CA PRO A 27 101.14 -9.74 15.62
C PRO A 27 99.79 -9.12 15.31
N GLY A 28 98.93 -9.02 16.33
CA GLY A 28 97.70 -8.25 16.27
C GLY A 28 98.06 -6.78 16.30
N SER A 29 98.06 -6.14 15.13
CA SER A 29 98.03 -4.69 15.00
C SER A 29 96.95 -4.13 15.91
N ALA A 30 97.35 -3.35 16.92
CA ALA A 30 96.42 -2.55 17.70
C ALA A 30 95.84 -1.49 16.77
N MET A 31 94.68 -1.77 16.18
CA MET A 31 93.86 -0.74 15.58
C MET A 31 93.24 0.06 16.72
N ALA A 32 93.49 1.37 16.70
CA ALA A 32 92.78 2.32 17.53
C ALA A 32 91.27 2.11 17.34
N ILE A 33 90.54 1.93 18.44
CA ILE A 33 89.08 1.97 18.42
C ILE A 33 88.71 3.44 18.23
N GLU A 34 88.37 3.79 16.99
CA GLU A 34 87.69 5.04 16.66
C GLU A 34 86.40 5.12 17.52
N PRO A 35 86.17 6.21 18.27
CA PRO A 35 84.91 6.40 18.96
C PRO A 35 83.87 6.80 17.90
N GLY A 36 82.93 5.89 17.57
CA GLY A 36 81.67 6.29 16.92
C GLY A 36 81.21 5.54 15.68
N SER A 37 81.35 4.21 15.60
CA SER A 37 80.53 3.42 14.66
C SER A 37 79.58 2.50 15.44
N HIS A 38 78.43 3.03 15.87
CA HIS A 38 77.34 2.16 16.27
C HIS A 38 76.80 1.46 15.02
N PRO A 39 76.53 0.14 15.05
CA PRO A 39 75.89 -0.55 13.94
C PRO A 39 74.53 0.09 13.65
N THR A 40 74.27 0.38 12.37
CA THR A 40 72.97 0.90 11.91
C THR A 40 71.92 -0.20 11.96
N LEU A 41 70.76 0.10 12.53
CA LEU A 41 69.64 -0.84 12.64
C LEU A 41 69.00 -1.07 11.26
N SER A 42 68.72 -2.32 10.88
CA SER A 42 67.90 -2.67 9.72
C SER A 42 66.45 -2.99 10.15
N ASN A 43 65.50 -2.95 9.21
CA ASN A 43 64.10 -3.36 9.48
C ASN A 43 64.01 -4.82 9.93
N ASP A 44 64.89 -5.69 9.42
CA ASP A 44 64.96 -7.11 9.82
C ASP A 44 65.43 -7.31 11.27
N ASP A 45 66.04 -6.29 11.87
CA ASP A 45 66.50 -6.34 13.27
C ASP A 45 65.36 -6.04 14.25
N CYS A 46 64.29 -5.37 13.82
CA CYS A 46 63.20 -4.92 14.70
C CYS A 46 62.50 -6.10 15.40
N VAL A 47 62.26 -7.21 14.69
CA VAL A 47 61.59 -8.42 15.22
C VAL A 47 62.38 -9.11 16.32
N LYS A 48 63.71 -8.88 16.40
CA LYS A 48 64.57 -9.48 17.44
C LYS A 48 64.21 -8.96 18.85
N CYS A 49 63.63 -7.76 18.93
CA CYS A 49 63.25 -7.11 20.19
C CYS A 49 61.75 -6.78 20.29
N HIS A 50 61.11 -6.46 19.17
CA HIS A 50 59.68 -6.17 19.07
C HIS A 50 58.99 -7.30 18.32
N GLN A 51 58.58 -8.37 19.00
CA GLN A 51 57.92 -9.51 18.33
C GLN A 51 56.46 -9.16 17.95
N SER A 52 55.74 -8.49 18.85
CA SER A 52 54.32 -8.21 18.67
C SER A 52 54.02 -7.20 17.56
N ALA A 53 54.86 -6.17 17.37
CA ALA A 53 54.59 -5.12 16.37
C ALA A 53 54.65 -5.62 14.92
N PRO A 54 55.69 -6.36 14.48
CA PRO A 54 55.71 -7.02 13.18
C PRO A 54 54.63 -8.07 13.00
N GLU A 55 54.29 -8.83 14.05
CA GLU A 55 53.15 -9.76 14.03
C GLU A 55 51.84 -9.02 13.78
N ASP A 56 51.62 -7.92 14.50
CA ASP A 56 50.44 -7.07 14.36
C ASP A 56 50.31 -6.47 12.95
N VAL A 57 51.41 -5.94 12.40
CA VAL A 57 51.46 -5.42 11.02
C VAL A 57 51.20 -6.55 10.01
N ALA A 58 51.76 -7.74 10.24
CA ALA A 58 51.57 -8.88 9.35
C ALA A 58 50.12 -9.37 9.33
N GLU A 59 49.46 -9.35 10.49
CA GLU A 59 48.06 -9.77 10.70
C GLU A 59 47.07 -8.73 10.15
N ALA A 60 47.20 -7.45 10.53
CA ALA A 60 46.19 -6.43 10.25
C ALA A 60 46.76 -5.03 9.95
N GLY A 61 48.03 -4.92 9.51
CA GLY A 61 48.69 -3.64 9.21
C GLY A 61 48.24 -2.92 7.93
N MET A 62 47.44 -3.57 7.08
CA MET A 62 46.95 -2.98 5.81
C MET A 62 48.11 -2.39 4.97
N ALA A 63 48.03 -1.11 4.56
CA ALA A 63 49.08 -0.45 3.80
C ALA A 63 50.41 -0.34 4.57
N HIS A 64 50.41 -0.39 5.91
CA HIS A 64 51.65 -0.40 6.70
C HIS A 64 52.45 -1.70 6.51
N LYS A 65 51.86 -2.75 5.91
CA LYS A 65 52.57 -3.98 5.56
C LYS A 65 53.40 -3.84 4.28
N THR A 66 53.00 -2.97 3.37
CA THR A 66 53.51 -2.94 1.99
C THR A 66 54.09 -1.60 1.56
N SER A 67 53.68 -0.51 2.19
CA SER A 67 53.94 0.86 1.74
C SER A 67 54.80 1.66 2.72
N VAL A 68 55.02 1.12 3.92
CA VAL A 68 55.80 1.75 5.00
C VAL A 68 56.64 0.65 5.65
N THR A 69 57.90 0.93 5.95
CA THR A 69 58.76 0.05 6.75
C THR A 69 58.87 0.52 8.20
N CYS A 70 59.41 -0.31 9.09
CA CYS A 70 59.57 0.06 10.51
C CYS A 70 60.37 1.35 10.67
N GLN A 71 61.42 1.56 9.87
CA GLN A 71 62.24 2.78 9.88
C GLN A 71 61.60 3.98 9.17
N ASP A 72 60.64 3.76 8.27
CA ASP A 72 59.87 4.87 7.68
C ASP A 72 58.90 5.49 8.70
N CYS A 73 58.43 4.69 9.66
CA CYS A 73 57.59 5.14 10.76
C CYS A 73 58.40 5.46 12.04
N HIS A 74 59.55 4.83 12.28
CA HIS A 74 60.39 5.07 13.46
C HIS A 74 61.71 5.74 13.07
N ALA A 75 61.74 7.07 13.14
CA ALA A 75 62.91 7.90 12.82
C ALA A 75 63.95 7.95 13.96
N GLY A 76 64.30 6.80 14.52
CA GLY A 76 65.26 6.66 15.62
C GLY A 76 64.84 5.60 16.65
N HIS A 77 65.65 5.43 17.69
CA HIS A 77 65.37 4.47 18.75
C HIS A 77 65.82 4.99 20.13
N PRO A 78 65.04 4.77 21.21
CA PRO A 78 65.45 5.12 22.58
C PRO A 78 66.71 4.37 23.02
N PRO A 79 67.58 4.97 23.86
CA PRO A 79 67.45 6.28 24.50
C PRO A 79 67.95 7.46 23.65
N MET A 80 68.45 7.22 22.42
CA MET A 80 69.07 8.26 21.61
C MET A 80 68.06 9.23 20.99
N VAL A 81 66.86 8.73 20.67
CA VAL A 81 65.72 9.52 20.21
C VAL A 81 64.48 9.02 20.94
N LEU A 82 63.73 9.93 21.57
CA LEU A 82 62.54 9.59 22.38
C LEU A 82 61.24 9.77 21.60
N GLU A 83 61.13 10.83 20.80
CA GLU A 83 60.00 11.10 19.92
C GLU A 83 60.29 10.54 18.53
N ILE A 84 60.03 9.24 18.35
CA ILE A 84 60.45 8.50 17.14
C ILE A 84 59.34 8.33 16.11
N ILE A 85 58.06 8.50 16.48
CA ILE A 85 56.89 8.27 15.62
C ILE A 85 56.42 9.62 15.06
N PRO A 86 56.34 9.81 13.72
CA PRO A 86 55.82 11.02 13.11
C PRO A 86 54.30 11.16 13.34
N GLN A 87 53.78 12.36 13.13
CA GLN A 87 52.34 12.58 13.14
C GLN A 87 51.67 11.84 11.98
N CYS A 88 50.50 11.23 12.22
CA CYS A 88 49.75 10.49 11.21
C CYS A 88 49.49 11.34 9.94
N GLY A 89 49.22 12.64 10.13
CA GLY A 89 48.98 13.62 9.06
C GLY A 89 50.13 13.82 8.06
N GLN A 90 51.34 13.35 8.36
CA GLN A 90 52.47 13.42 7.41
C GLN A 90 52.32 12.44 6.24
N CYS A 91 51.57 11.36 6.45
CA CYS A 91 51.32 10.32 5.45
C CYS A 91 49.83 10.19 5.09
N HIS A 92 48.94 10.47 6.05
CA HIS A 92 47.48 10.48 5.84
C HIS A 92 47.00 11.92 5.65
N SER A 93 46.61 12.28 4.43
CA SER A 93 46.14 13.63 4.11
C SER A 93 45.17 13.63 2.92
N GLY A 94 44.46 14.73 2.73
CA GLY A 94 43.65 14.97 1.53
C GLY A 94 42.19 14.53 1.64
N GLU A 95 41.78 14.02 2.80
CA GLU A 95 40.39 13.73 3.13
C GLU A 95 40.06 14.36 4.48
N ARG A 96 38.81 14.81 4.65
CA ARG A 96 38.34 15.49 5.87
C ARG A 96 38.61 14.68 7.13
N HIS A 97 38.51 13.36 7.06
CA HIS A 97 38.82 12.49 8.19
C HIS A 97 40.27 12.62 8.68
N PHE A 98 41.23 12.80 7.77
CA PHE A 98 42.63 12.93 8.11
C PHE A 98 43.03 14.37 8.43
N ASP A 99 42.37 15.34 7.80
CA ASP A 99 42.75 16.76 7.89
C ASP A 99 42.00 17.52 9.02
N GLU A 100 40.79 17.09 9.39
CA GLU A 100 39.96 17.77 10.41
C GLU A 100 40.05 17.12 11.80
N LEU A 101 40.58 15.90 11.93
CA LEU A 101 40.69 15.17 13.20
C LEU A 101 42.12 15.19 13.74
N GLU A 102 42.29 15.62 14.99
CA GLU A 102 43.62 15.79 15.60
C GLU A 102 44.04 14.58 16.48
N GLU A 103 43.11 13.95 17.20
CA GLU A 103 43.40 12.87 18.16
C GLU A 103 43.23 11.47 17.52
N CYS A 104 44.03 11.12 16.51
CA CYS A 104 43.87 9.86 15.77
C CYS A 104 43.91 8.61 16.67
N LEU A 105 44.77 8.63 17.70
CA LEU A 105 44.94 7.52 18.65
C LEU A 105 43.76 7.34 19.61
N ALA A 106 42.81 8.29 19.66
CA ALA A 106 41.60 8.13 20.46
C ALA A 106 40.72 6.98 19.94
N CYS A 107 40.81 6.69 18.63
CA CYS A 107 40.11 5.57 18.01
C CYS A 107 41.08 4.53 17.44
N HIS A 108 42.17 4.95 16.79
CA HIS A 108 43.20 4.06 16.26
C HIS A 108 44.25 3.72 17.32
N SER A 109 43.88 2.88 18.28
CA SER A 109 44.72 2.56 19.44
C SER A 109 46.02 1.84 19.10
N ASN A 110 46.07 1.12 17.97
CA ASN A 110 47.26 0.41 17.50
C ASN A 110 47.63 0.82 16.06
N PRO A 111 48.68 1.64 15.86
CA PRO A 111 49.17 1.99 14.52
C PRO A 111 49.65 0.79 13.69
N HIS A 112 49.96 -0.35 14.32
CA HIS A 112 50.31 -1.60 13.64
C HIS A 112 49.08 -2.39 13.20
N LYS A 113 47.89 -2.10 13.73
CA LYS A 113 46.58 -2.64 13.32
C LYS A 113 45.58 -1.50 13.14
N PRO A 114 45.77 -0.60 12.17
CA PRO A 114 45.04 0.66 12.13
C PRO A 114 43.52 0.50 12.04
N LEU A 115 42.99 -0.57 11.45
CA LEU A 115 41.53 -0.80 11.39
C LEU A 115 40.97 -1.63 12.55
N ASP A 116 41.83 -2.17 13.41
CA ASP A 116 41.43 -2.83 14.65
C ASP A 116 41.23 -1.77 15.74
N MET A 117 40.10 -1.08 15.63
CA MET A 117 39.76 0.07 16.45
C MET A 117 38.53 -0.20 17.32
N LEU A 118 38.51 0.41 18.51
CA LEU A 118 37.35 0.40 19.39
C LEU A 118 36.69 1.77 19.34
N LEU A 119 35.41 1.79 18.96
CA LEU A 119 34.63 3.03 18.98
C LEU A 119 34.23 3.38 20.41
N GLY A 120 34.47 4.62 20.79
CA GLY A 120 33.98 5.18 22.04
C GLY A 120 32.45 5.32 22.05
N LYS A 121 31.88 5.49 23.25
CA LYS A 121 30.47 5.85 23.40
C LYS A 121 30.26 7.32 23.00
N ASP A 122 29.06 7.62 22.53
CA ASP A 122 28.60 8.98 22.24
C ASP A 122 29.42 9.73 21.19
N VAL A 123 29.85 9.03 20.13
CA VAL A 123 30.65 9.58 19.03
C VAL A 123 29.78 9.81 17.80
N THR A 124 29.82 11.04 17.28
CA THR A 124 29.13 11.46 16.03
C THR A 124 30.05 12.25 15.11
N GLY A 125 30.70 13.30 15.62
CA GLY A 125 31.49 14.24 14.81
C GLY A 125 32.48 13.57 13.83
N PRO A 126 33.37 12.67 14.31
CA PRO A 126 34.30 11.96 13.45
C PRO A 126 33.63 11.13 12.32
N CYS A 127 32.46 10.54 12.58
CA CYS A 127 31.74 9.74 11.59
C CYS A 127 31.29 10.59 10.39
N LEU A 128 30.88 11.83 10.65
CA LEU A 128 30.38 12.77 9.64
C LEU A 128 31.47 13.32 8.71
N THR A 129 32.75 13.04 8.98
CA THR A 129 33.83 13.35 8.03
C THR A 129 33.76 12.50 6.76
N CYS A 130 33.12 11.32 6.83
CA CYS A 130 32.87 10.42 5.69
C CYS A 130 31.37 10.15 5.46
N HIS A 131 30.53 10.25 6.50
CA HIS A 131 29.09 9.98 6.45
C HIS A 131 28.25 11.26 6.58
N ASP A 132 28.59 12.29 5.80
CA ASP A 132 27.89 13.58 5.80
C ASP A 132 26.39 13.39 5.45
N ASP A 133 26.11 12.68 4.36
CA ASP A 133 24.74 12.44 3.86
C ASP A 133 23.83 11.82 4.92
N GLN A 134 24.36 10.91 5.74
CA GLN A 134 23.63 10.23 6.81
C GLN A 134 23.33 11.21 7.95
N GLY A 135 24.26 12.11 8.26
CA GLY A 135 24.05 13.23 9.18
C GLY A 135 22.99 14.20 8.67
N ILE A 136 23.01 14.53 7.37
CA ILE A 136 22.00 15.37 6.71
C ILE A 136 20.63 14.68 6.77
N GLN A 137 20.53 13.39 6.45
CA GLN A 137 19.28 12.63 6.50
C GLN A 137 18.65 12.65 7.91
N LEU A 138 19.43 12.41 8.97
CA LEU A 138 18.92 12.47 10.34
C LEU A 138 18.47 13.87 10.77
N LYS A 139 19.07 14.91 10.19
CA LYS A 139 18.73 16.31 10.44
C LYS A 139 17.45 16.73 9.69
N ASP A 140 17.35 16.36 8.42
CA ASP A 140 16.23 16.73 7.54
C ASP A 140 14.98 15.90 7.83
N PHE A 141 15.15 14.66 8.31
CA PHE A 141 14.07 13.75 8.68
C PHE A 141 14.16 13.36 10.16
N PRO A 142 13.84 14.30 11.07
CA PRO A 142 14.04 14.10 12.50
C PRO A 142 13.22 12.92 13.03
N SER A 143 13.87 12.08 13.82
CA SER A 143 13.25 10.95 14.53
C SER A 143 13.94 10.75 15.88
N PHE A 144 13.57 9.71 16.64
CA PHE A 144 14.30 9.36 17.86
C PHE A 144 15.80 9.13 17.60
N HIS A 145 16.16 8.60 16.43
CA HIS A 145 17.55 8.36 16.04
C HIS A 145 18.38 9.65 15.93
N THR A 146 17.75 10.81 15.67
CA THR A 146 18.45 12.10 15.63
C THR A 146 19.01 12.50 17.00
N SER A 147 18.45 11.96 18.09
CA SER A 147 18.94 12.18 19.46
C SER A 147 20.05 11.24 19.88
N LEU A 148 20.36 10.23 19.06
CA LEU A 148 21.37 9.22 19.36
C LEU A 148 22.69 9.58 18.69
N ALA A 149 23.79 9.29 19.37
CA ALA A 149 25.09 9.32 18.72
C ALA A 149 25.23 8.16 17.72
N CYS A 150 26.08 8.30 16.70
CA CYS A 150 26.29 7.25 15.70
C CYS A 150 26.70 5.91 16.35
N THR A 151 27.51 5.98 17.41
CA THR A 151 27.98 4.79 18.15
C THR A 151 26.94 4.16 19.09
N ALA A 152 25.73 4.73 19.21
CA ALA A 152 24.62 4.05 19.88
C ALA A 152 24.16 2.81 19.10
N CYS A 153 24.29 2.83 17.77
CA CYS A 153 23.91 1.72 16.89
C CYS A 153 25.14 1.09 16.22
N HIS A 154 26.07 1.90 15.72
CA HIS A 154 27.29 1.45 15.07
C HIS A 154 28.41 1.22 16.09
N ASN A 155 28.47 0.00 16.62
CA ASN A 155 29.43 -0.35 17.67
C ASN A 155 30.82 -0.72 17.13
N THR A 156 30.88 -1.14 15.85
CA THR A 156 32.11 -1.44 15.13
C THR A 156 32.17 -0.60 13.86
N HIS A 157 33.36 -0.08 13.53
CA HIS A 157 33.56 0.69 12.31
C HIS A 157 33.20 -0.14 11.07
N GLY A 158 32.36 0.39 10.19
CA GLY A 158 31.85 -0.30 8.99
C GLY A 158 30.73 -1.31 9.24
N GLN A 159 30.28 -1.53 10.47
CA GLN A 159 29.14 -2.40 10.76
C GLN A 159 27.82 -1.73 10.38
N VAL A 160 26.94 -2.45 9.69
CA VAL A 160 25.52 -2.09 9.56
C VAL A 160 24.72 -2.83 10.64
N PRO A 161 24.09 -2.12 11.59
CA PRO A 161 23.32 -2.75 12.65
C PRO A 161 21.94 -3.20 12.17
N GLU A 162 21.45 -4.28 12.77
CA GLU A 162 20.09 -4.80 12.55
C GLU A 162 19.05 -3.93 13.26
N CYS A 163 17.99 -3.55 12.55
CA CYS A 163 16.85 -2.78 13.08
C CYS A 163 16.13 -3.52 14.21
N LEU A 164 15.97 -4.85 14.06
CA LEU A 164 15.25 -5.70 15.02
C LEU A 164 15.95 -5.85 16.38
N ARG A 165 17.16 -5.28 16.56
CA ARG A 165 17.78 -5.16 17.89
C ARG A 165 16.98 -4.27 18.84
N CYS A 166 16.27 -3.28 18.30
CA CYS A 166 15.52 -2.31 19.09
C CYS A 166 14.05 -2.18 18.63
N HIS A 167 13.73 -2.58 17.41
CA HIS A 167 12.38 -2.52 16.86
C HIS A 167 11.71 -3.88 16.78
N THR A 168 10.38 -3.89 16.84
CA THR A 168 9.54 -5.05 16.54
C THR A 168 8.91 -4.86 15.16
N GLY A 169 8.76 -5.94 14.40
CA GLY A 169 8.06 -5.91 13.12
C GLY A 169 6.58 -5.54 13.27
N HIS A 170 5.97 -5.09 12.18
CA HIS A 170 4.52 -4.79 12.16
C HIS A 170 3.65 -6.04 11.96
N SER A 171 4.27 -7.19 11.72
CA SER A 171 3.63 -8.51 11.75
C SER A 171 4.62 -9.57 12.23
N ASP A 172 4.12 -10.71 12.67
CA ASP A 172 4.93 -11.85 13.13
C ASP A 172 5.77 -12.48 11.99
N GLU A 173 5.46 -12.15 10.75
CA GLU A 173 6.09 -12.68 9.55
C GLU A 173 7.25 -11.80 9.05
N MET A 174 7.33 -10.54 9.51
CA MET A 174 8.37 -9.60 9.09
C MET A 174 9.74 -9.94 9.68
N VAL A 175 10.75 -9.99 8.82
CA VAL A 175 12.16 -10.21 9.17
C VAL A 175 13.01 -8.97 8.88
N GLN A 176 14.29 -8.99 9.27
CA GLN A 176 15.20 -7.83 9.10
C GLN A 176 15.24 -7.33 7.65
N ALA A 177 15.23 -8.25 6.67
CA ALA A 177 15.29 -7.90 5.26
C ALA A 177 14.08 -7.07 4.80
N ASP A 178 12.93 -7.22 5.46
CA ASP A 178 11.70 -6.52 5.12
C ASP A 178 11.70 -5.06 5.61
N CYS A 179 12.49 -4.73 6.64
CA CYS A 179 12.52 -3.39 7.22
C CYS A 179 12.90 -2.34 6.17
N ALA A 180 13.87 -2.67 5.31
CA ALA A 180 14.39 -1.78 4.29
C ALA A 180 13.47 -1.62 3.07
N LEU A 181 12.40 -2.41 2.97
CA LEU A 181 11.40 -2.25 1.90
C LEU A 181 10.59 -0.96 2.05
N CYS A 182 10.46 -0.48 3.29
CA CYS A 182 9.65 0.70 3.62
C CYS A 182 10.46 1.78 4.36
N HIS A 183 11.41 1.38 5.20
CA HIS A 183 12.17 2.29 6.05
C HIS A 183 13.61 2.41 5.54
N GLN A 184 14.06 3.63 5.25
CA GLN A 184 15.47 3.88 4.99
C GLN A 184 16.20 4.19 6.30
N ALA A 185 17.38 3.58 6.47
CA ALA A 185 18.30 3.92 7.56
C ALA A 185 18.55 5.44 7.58
N HIS A 186 18.67 6.04 8.76
CA HIS A 186 18.88 7.48 8.96
C HIS A 186 17.73 8.41 8.55
N LYS A 187 16.64 7.89 7.98
CA LYS A 187 15.37 8.62 7.80
C LYS A 187 14.14 7.71 7.92
N PRO A 188 14.01 6.94 9.01
CA PRO A 188 13.03 5.85 9.10
C PRO A 188 11.57 6.29 9.01
N LEU A 189 11.26 7.57 9.31
CA LEU A 189 9.89 8.11 9.19
C LEU A 189 9.53 8.56 7.75
N ALA A 190 10.52 8.72 6.88
CA ALA A 190 10.31 9.02 5.47
C ALA A 190 10.02 7.71 4.71
N VAL A 191 8.84 7.15 4.96
CA VAL A 191 8.42 5.85 4.43
C VAL A 191 8.26 5.94 2.91
N ALA A 192 9.02 5.12 2.21
CA ALA A 192 9.02 5.01 0.76
C ALA A 192 9.22 3.54 0.39
N TYR A 193 8.61 3.12 -0.71
CA TYR A 193 8.60 1.72 -1.13
C TYR A 193 8.58 1.62 -2.65
N ALA A 194 8.98 0.46 -3.16
CA ALA A 194 8.93 0.14 -4.57
C ALA A 194 7.50 -0.16 -5.04
N ASP A 195 7.27 -0.04 -6.35
CA ASP A 195 5.99 -0.31 -7.01
C ASP A 195 5.58 -1.79 -7.00
N ASP A 196 6.55 -2.69 -6.78
CA ASP A 196 6.37 -4.13 -6.67
C ASP A 196 6.12 -4.63 -5.23
N LEU A 197 5.97 -3.72 -4.25
CA LEU A 197 5.71 -4.11 -2.87
C LEU A 197 4.38 -4.88 -2.74
N PRO A 198 4.39 -6.11 -2.21
CA PRO A 198 3.16 -6.89 -2.05
C PRO A 198 2.15 -6.21 -1.11
N SER A 199 0.87 -6.15 -1.50
CA SER A 199 -0.20 -5.50 -0.72
C SER A 199 -0.34 -6.01 0.72
N LYS A 200 0.01 -7.28 0.98
CA LYS A 200 0.01 -7.85 2.34
C LYS A 200 0.93 -7.10 3.31
N ASN A 201 2.01 -6.51 2.81
CA ASN A 201 2.95 -5.73 3.62
C ASN A 201 2.29 -4.43 4.09
N CYS A 202 1.42 -3.84 3.27
CA CYS A 202 0.58 -2.69 3.67
C CYS A 202 -0.46 -3.11 4.71
N GLY A 203 -1.02 -4.32 4.59
CA GLY A 203 -1.98 -4.90 5.52
C GLY A 203 -1.46 -5.05 6.96
N SER A 204 -0.14 -5.07 7.17
CA SER A 204 0.45 -5.08 8.52
C SER A 204 0.14 -3.80 9.32
N CYS A 205 -0.23 -2.70 8.65
CA CYS A 205 -0.72 -1.47 9.29
C CYS A 205 -2.15 -1.12 8.87
N HIS A 206 -2.54 -1.48 7.66
CA HIS A 206 -3.84 -1.18 7.05
C HIS A 206 -4.70 -2.43 6.91
N ASP A 207 -4.88 -3.19 7.99
CA ASP A 207 -5.54 -4.50 7.98
C ASP A 207 -6.98 -4.45 7.42
N ASP A 208 -7.79 -3.50 7.89
CA ASP A 208 -9.17 -3.32 7.43
C ASP A 208 -9.25 -2.96 5.92
N VAL A 209 -8.34 -2.11 5.46
CA VAL A 209 -8.29 -1.67 4.05
C VAL A 209 -7.80 -2.80 3.17
N HIS A 210 -6.75 -3.51 3.58
CA HIS A 210 -6.24 -4.67 2.88
C HIS A 210 -7.31 -5.77 2.79
N THR A 211 -8.02 -6.02 3.89
CA THR A 211 -9.13 -6.98 3.96
C THR A 211 -10.27 -6.57 3.03
N THR A 212 -10.63 -5.28 2.98
CA THR A 212 -11.63 -4.77 2.03
C THR A 212 -11.20 -5.03 0.58
N LEU A 213 -9.96 -4.71 0.24
CA LEU A 213 -9.44 -4.85 -1.12
C LEU A 213 -9.35 -6.31 -1.59
N ILE A 214 -8.88 -7.23 -0.75
CA ILE A 214 -8.75 -8.63 -1.16
C ILE A 214 -10.12 -9.33 -1.28
N ASN A 215 -11.13 -8.83 -0.56
CA ASN A 215 -12.48 -9.40 -0.55
C ASN A 215 -13.43 -8.73 -1.55
N THR A 216 -13.06 -7.60 -2.17
CA THR A 216 -13.92 -6.99 -3.19
C THR A 216 -14.07 -7.93 -4.41
N PRO A 217 -15.26 -8.00 -5.02
CA PRO A 217 -15.46 -8.68 -6.30
C PRO A 217 -14.78 -7.95 -7.47
N ALA A 218 -14.30 -6.73 -7.29
CA ALA A 218 -13.62 -5.96 -8.33
C ALA A 218 -12.24 -6.53 -8.67
N LYS A 219 -11.76 -6.24 -9.90
CA LYS A 219 -10.39 -6.59 -10.33
C LYS A 219 -9.29 -5.89 -9.54
N HIS A 220 -9.62 -4.84 -8.80
CA HIS A 220 -8.68 -4.10 -7.95
C HIS A 220 -7.99 -4.99 -6.90
N ARG A 221 -8.62 -6.10 -6.48
CA ARG A 221 -7.99 -7.09 -5.60
C ARG A 221 -6.69 -7.70 -6.15
N GLU A 222 -6.49 -7.65 -7.46
CA GLU A 222 -5.32 -8.19 -8.17
C GLU A 222 -4.24 -7.12 -8.41
N VAL A 223 -4.52 -5.87 -8.06
CA VAL A 223 -3.61 -4.72 -8.22
C VAL A 223 -2.88 -4.48 -6.90
N LEU A 224 -1.58 -4.19 -6.97
CA LEU A 224 -0.79 -3.90 -5.78
C LEU A 224 -1.12 -2.51 -5.25
N CYS A 225 -1.10 -2.34 -3.92
CA CYS A 225 -1.31 -1.02 -3.31
C CYS A 225 -0.32 0.02 -3.88
N ALA A 226 0.93 -0.38 -4.08
CA ALA A 226 1.99 0.48 -4.61
C ALA A 226 1.83 0.86 -6.10
N THR A 227 0.99 0.15 -6.86
CA THR A 227 0.62 0.57 -8.22
C THR A 227 -0.17 1.87 -8.21
N CYS A 228 -1.01 2.08 -7.20
CA CYS A 228 -1.83 3.28 -7.08
C CYS A 228 -1.17 4.31 -6.15
N HIS A 229 -0.66 3.87 -5.01
CA HIS A 229 0.03 4.72 -4.03
C HIS A 229 1.51 4.84 -4.37
N GLU A 230 1.83 5.56 -5.44
CA GLU A 230 3.18 5.58 -5.99
C GLU A 230 4.21 6.18 -5.03
N ALA A 231 5.34 5.44 -4.87
CA ALA A 231 6.65 5.82 -4.34
C ALA A 231 6.75 6.37 -2.90
N THR A 232 5.69 7.00 -2.38
CA THR A 232 5.68 7.69 -1.09
C THR A 232 4.40 7.36 -0.34
N HIS A 233 4.57 6.97 0.92
CA HIS A 233 3.45 6.71 1.81
C HIS A 233 2.58 7.97 2.02
N GLY A 234 1.26 7.81 1.95
CA GLY A 234 0.29 8.90 2.14
C GLY A 234 -0.07 9.68 0.87
N ASN A 235 0.48 9.32 -0.29
CA ASN A 235 0.01 9.83 -1.57
C ASN A 235 -1.36 9.24 -1.91
N ILE A 236 -2.36 10.08 -2.20
CA ILE A 236 -3.69 9.63 -2.63
C ILE A 236 -3.79 9.89 -4.14
N PRO A 237 -3.86 8.85 -4.98
CA PRO A 237 -3.97 9.02 -6.43
C PRO A 237 -5.37 9.50 -6.81
N GLU A 238 -5.45 10.21 -7.94
CA GLU A 238 -6.73 10.52 -8.58
C GLU A 238 -7.21 9.30 -9.39
N CYS A 239 -8.49 8.92 -9.24
CA CYS A 239 -9.09 7.83 -10.02
C CYS A 239 -8.99 8.10 -11.52
N ALA A 240 -9.12 9.38 -11.92
CA ALA A 240 -9.03 9.83 -13.30
C ALA A 240 -7.70 9.51 -14.01
N ASN A 241 -6.63 9.22 -13.25
CA ASN A 241 -5.35 8.81 -13.82
C ASN A 241 -5.41 7.44 -14.52
N CYS A 242 -6.37 6.59 -14.13
CA CYS A 242 -6.52 5.24 -14.67
C CYS A 242 -7.94 4.98 -15.23
N HIS A 243 -8.95 5.66 -14.70
CA HIS A 243 -10.35 5.47 -15.06
C HIS A 243 -10.92 6.71 -15.74
N GLU A 244 -11.64 6.50 -16.85
CA GLU A 244 -12.37 7.57 -17.51
C GLU A 244 -13.64 7.90 -16.70
N PRO A 245 -13.92 9.18 -16.39
CA PRO A 245 -15.12 9.57 -15.66
C PRO A 245 -16.38 9.32 -16.51
N HIS A 246 -17.52 9.12 -15.85
CA HIS A 246 -18.79 8.86 -16.53
C HIS A 246 -19.44 10.13 -17.13
N ALA A 247 -18.88 11.32 -16.84
CA ALA A 247 -19.24 12.58 -17.46
C ALA A 247 -18.01 13.48 -17.58
N GLU A 248 -17.97 14.32 -18.62
CA GLU A 248 -16.81 15.18 -18.93
C GLU A 248 -16.49 16.17 -17.80
N ASP A 249 -17.51 16.60 -17.04
CA ASP A 249 -17.43 17.58 -15.97
C ASP A 249 -17.46 16.95 -14.56
N MET A 250 -17.37 15.61 -14.44
CA MET A 250 -17.39 14.93 -13.15
C MET A 250 -16.11 15.24 -12.34
N ALA A 251 -16.29 15.86 -11.18
CA ALA A 251 -15.19 16.12 -10.25
C ALA A 251 -14.67 14.83 -9.60
N GLN A 252 -13.37 14.76 -9.32
CA GLN A 252 -12.73 13.61 -8.65
C GLN A 252 -13.37 13.26 -7.29
N SER A 253 -13.89 14.26 -6.56
CA SER A 253 -14.60 14.03 -5.30
C SER A 253 -15.93 13.29 -5.48
N ALA A 254 -16.57 13.43 -6.64
CA ALA A 254 -17.85 12.78 -6.94
C ALA A 254 -17.68 11.27 -7.17
N CYS A 255 -16.49 10.79 -7.54
CA CYS A 255 -16.22 9.35 -7.67
C CYS A 255 -16.51 8.60 -6.36
N ALA A 256 -16.12 9.20 -5.22
CA ALA A 256 -16.26 8.62 -3.89
C ALA A 256 -17.70 8.63 -3.35
N GLU A 257 -18.64 9.32 -4.03
CA GLU A 257 -20.07 9.25 -3.70
C GLU A 257 -20.70 7.91 -4.09
N CYS A 258 -20.04 7.17 -5.00
CA CYS A 258 -20.54 5.94 -5.61
C CYS A 258 -19.55 4.77 -5.47
N HIS A 259 -18.24 5.04 -5.53
CA HIS A 259 -17.18 4.04 -5.48
C HIS A 259 -16.38 4.17 -4.18
N ASP A 260 -16.22 3.07 -3.45
CA ASP A 260 -15.19 2.99 -2.41
C ASP A 260 -13.81 2.79 -3.07
N ALA A 261 -12.80 3.55 -2.64
CA ALA A 261 -11.47 3.53 -3.25
C ALA A 261 -10.79 2.14 -3.21
N HIS A 262 -11.11 1.32 -2.20
CA HIS A 262 -10.54 -0.02 -2.00
C HIS A 262 -11.57 -1.13 -2.21
N GLY A 263 -12.84 -0.79 -2.46
CA GLY A 263 -13.91 -1.70 -2.82
C GLY A 263 -14.85 -1.08 -3.85
N PRO A 264 -14.39 -0.73 -5.06
CA PRO A 264 -15.16 0.12 -5.99
C PRO A 264 -16.43 -0.54 -6.56
N ILE A 265 -16.60 -1.84 -6.33
CA ILE A 265 -17.80 -2.62 -6.67
C ILE A 265 -18.15 -3.53 -5.48
N PRO A 266 -19.44 -3.64 -5.10
CA PRO A 266 -20.61 -3.00 -5.72
C PRO A 266 -20.63 -1.49 -5.54
N VAL A 267 -21.32 -0.79 -6.45
CA VAL A 267 -21.55 0.65 -6.33
C VAL A 267 -22.54 0.88 -5.20
N VAL A 268 -22.13 1.69 -4.22
CA VAL A 268 -22.91 2.05 -3.04
C VAL A 268 -23.02 3.56 -3.03
N TYR A 269 -24.22 4.08 -2.86
CA TYR A 269 -24.48 5.51 -2.84
C TYR A 269 -25.37 5.88 -1.66
N GLY A 270 -25.26 7.13 -1.20
CA GLY A 270 -26.14 7.68 -0.19
C GLY A 270 -27.54 7.99 -0.71
N SER A 271 -28.50 8.16 0.19
CA SER A 271 -29.90 8.50 -0.14
C SER A 271 -30.08 9.86 -0.82
N GLU A 272 -29.08 10.74 -0.74
CA GLU A 272 -29.11 12.11 -1.28
C GLU A 272 -28.42 12.26 -2.63
N VAL A 273 -27.97 11.16 -3.26
CA VAL A 273 -27.34 11.22 -4.59
C VAL A 273 -28.32 11.78 -5.62
N ALA A 274 -27.87 12.78 -6.39
CA ALA A 274 -28.69 13.43 -7.39
C ALA A 274 -29.02 12.48 -8.56
N SER A 275 -30.27 12.45 -9.03
CA SER A 275 -30.70 11.61 -10.15
C SER A 275 -29.91 11.84 -11.45
N ALA A 276 -29.37 13.05 -11.64
CA ALA A 276 -28.50 13.39 -12.77
C ALA A 276 -27.23 12.51 -12.80
N ASN A 277 -26.70 12.11 -11.64
CA ASN A 277 -25.52 11.24 -11.56
C ASN A 277 -25.83 9.82 -12.08
N CYS A 278 -27.07 9.35 -11.92
CA CYS A 278 -27.52 8.07 -12.49
C CYS A 278 -27.64 8.15 -14.01
N GLY A 279 -28.05 9.32 -14.53
CA GLY A 279 -28.16 9.61 -15.96
C GLY A 279 -26.85 9.48 -16.74
N ALA A 280 -25.69 9.58 -16.06
CA ALA A 280 -24.39 9.34 -16.68
C ALA A 280 -24.27 7.95 -17.32
N CYS A 281 -24.99 6.95 -16.78
CA CYS A 281 -25.07 5.60 -17.35
C CYS A 281 -26.50 5.21 -17.79
N HIS A 282 -27.52 5.86 -17.24
CA HIS A 282 -28.93 5.54 -17.44
C HIS A 282 -29.71 6.71 -18.04
N GLU A 283 -29.15 7.37 -19.06
CA GLU A 283 -29.73 8.54 -19.72
C GLU A 283 -31.18 8.28 -20.18
N ASP A 284 -31.43 7.16 -20.87
CA ASP A 284 -32.76 6.80 -21.36
C ASP A 284 -33.78 6.66 -20.22
N LEU A 285 -33.39 6.07 -19.09
CA LEU A 285 -34.29 5.88 -17.93
C LEU A 285 -34.54 7.18 -17.18
N LEU A 286 -33.51 8.03 -17.05
CA LEU A 286 -33.66 9.38 -16.49
C LEU A 286 -34.62 10.21 -17.35
N GLN A 287 -34.49 10.11 -18.68
CA GLN A 287 -35.36 10.79 -19.61
C GLN A 287 -36.81 10.26 -19.56
N GLU A 288 -36.98 8.94 -19.46
CA GLU A 288 -38.29 8.29 -19.31
C GLU A 288 -39.00 8.74 -18.03
N LEU A 289 -38.31 8.73 -16.88
CA LEU A 289 -38.89 9.16 -15.60
C LEU A 289 -39.24 10.65 -15.58
N SER A 290 -38.32 11.49 -16.07
CA SER A 290 -38.50 12.95 -16.11
C SER A 290 -39.59 13.42 -17.08
N THR A 291 -40.04 12.56 -18.00
CA THR A 291 -41.14 12.88 -18.94
C THR A 291 -42.41 12.08 -18.67
N SER A 292 -42.44 11.29 -17.59
CA SER A 292 -43.60 10.48 -17.23
C SER A 292 -44.84 11.31 -16.88
N GLY A 293 -44.66 12.56 -16.44
CA GLY A 293 -45.75 13.41 -15.96
C GLY A 293 -46.42 12.87 -14.69
N THR A 294 -45.71 12.02 -13.94
CA THR A 294 -46.17 11.45 -12.67
C THR A 294 -45.43 12.11 -11.50
N MET A 295 -45.91 11.90 -10.27
CA MET A 295 -45.22 12.38 -9.06
C MET A 295 -43.79 11.82 -8.89
N HIS A 296 -43.44 10.74 -9.61
CA HIS A 296 -42.09 10.17 -9.55
C HIS A 296 -41.04 11.05 -10.26
N GLU A 297 -41.45 12.02 -11.09
CA GLU A 297 -40.55 13.01 -11.68
C GLU A 297 -39.82 13.85 -10.61
N GLU A 298 -40.47 14.07 -9.46
CA GLU A 298 -39.92 14.86 -8.35
C GLU A 298 -39.06 14.03 -7.37
N LEU A 299 -39.00 12.71 -7.53
CA LEU A 299 -38.27 11.82 -6.63
C LEU A 299 -36.84 11.55 -7.12
N LEU A 300 -35.93 11.37 -6.16
CA LEU A 300 -34.57 10.92 -6.49
C LEU A 300 -34.57 9.43 -6.83
N CYS A 301 -33.71 9.00 -7.74
CA CYS A 301 -33.55 7.58 -8.07
C CYS A 301 -33.27 6.75 -6.80
N ALA A 302 -32.42 7.27 -5.90
CA ALA A 302 -32.06 6.61 -4.63
C ALA A 302 -33.20 6.57 -3.60
N THR A 303 -34.29 7.31 -3.79
CA THR A 303 -35.50 7.18 -2.96
C THR A 303 -36.20 5.85 -3.20
N CYS A 304 -36.13 5.32 -4.42
CA CYS A 304 -36.66 4.00 -4.74
C CYS A 304 -35.56 2.94 -4.72
N HIS A 305 -34.43 3.19 -5.37
CA HIS A 305 -33.30 2.26 -5.41
C HIS A 305 -32.42 2.42 -4.17
N GLU A 306 -32.91 1.96 -3.02
CA GLU A 306 -32.21 2.14 -1.75
C GLU A 306 -30.88 1.38 -1.68
N GLU A 307 -29.91 2.01 -1.00
CA GLU A 307 -28.63 1.48 -0.48
C GLU A 307 -27.60 0.92 -1.46
N SER A 308 -28.02 0.43 -2.63
CA SER A 308 -27.08 -0.22 -3.57
C SER A 308 -27.56 -0.18 -5.02
N HIS A 309 -26.58 -0.04 -5.90
CA HIS A 309 -26.83 -0.11 -7.33
C HIS A 309 -27.30 -1.51 -7.75
N GLY A 310 -28.36 -1.57 -8.57
CA GLY A 310 -28.96 -2.82 -9.05
C GLY A 310 -30.05 -3.40 -8.14
N ASN A 311 -30.36 -2.75 -7.02
CA ASN A 311 -31.53 -3.08 -6.22
C ASN A 311 -32.82 -2.82 -7.02
N ILE A 312 -33.76 -3.78 -7.03
CA ILE A 312 -35.08 -3.60 -7.64
C ILE A 312 -36.10 -3.36 -6.53
N PRO A 313 -36.64 -2.13 -6.40
CA PRO A 313 -37.56 -1.81 -5.32
C PRO A 313 -38.89 -2.54 -5.45
N ASN A 314 -39.53 -2.77 -4.32
CA ASN A 314 -40.90 -3.26 -4.25
C ASN A 314 -41.86 -2.06 -4.27
N CYS A 315 -42.76 -2.02 -5.25
CA CYS A 315 -43.76 -0.96 -5.40
C CYS A 315 -44.66 -0.88 -4.17
N ALA A 316 -44.93 -2.03 -3.53
CA ALA A 316 -45.79 -2.13 -2.35
C ALA A 316 -45.19 -1.49 -1.09
N ASN A 317 -43.92 -1.06 -1.12
CA ASN A 317 -43.34 -0.29 -0.03
C ASN A 317 -43.98 1.10 0.12
N CYS A 318 -44.53 1.65 -0.99
CA CYS A 318 -45.16 2.97 -1.02
C CYS A 318 -46.60 2.94 -1.56
N HIS A 319 -46.94 1.96 -2.41
CA HIS A 319 -48.24 1.87 -3.07
C HIS A 319 -49.08 0.72 -2.54
N GLU A 320 -50.37 0.96 -2.30
CA GLU A 320 -51.31 -0.10 -1.96
C GLU A 320 -51.70 -0.88 -3.25
N PRO A 321 -51.59 -2.22 -3.27
CA PRO A 321 -52.03 -3.02 -4.42
C PRO A 321 -53.54 -2.90 -4.65
N HIS A 322 -53.98 -3.04 -5.90
CA HIS A 322 -55.42 -2.98 -6.23
C HIS A 322 -56.20 -4.23 -5.81
N ALA A 323 -55.51 -5.32 -5.46
CA ALA A 323 -56.10 -6.52 -4.86
C ALA A 323 -55.10 -7.20 -3.92
N GLU A 324 -55.60 -7.82 -2.83
CA GLU A 324 -54.76 -8.49 -1.82
C GLU A 324 -53.85 -9.60 -2.39
N THR A 325 -54.21 -10.15 -3.55
CA THR A 325 -53.45 -11.22 -4.21
C THR A 325 -52.36 -10.72 -5.15
N MET A 326 -52.27 -9.42 -5.41
CA MET A 326 -51.29 -8.86 -6.34
C MET A 326 -49.89 -8.87 -5.72
N VAL A 327 -48.91 -9.36 -6.49
CA VAL A 327 -47.48 -9.34 -6.15
C VAL A 327 -46.73 -8.40 -7.08
N GLN A 328 -45.44 -8.15 -6.79
CA GLN A 328 -44.60 -7.21 -7.56
C GLN A 328 -44.60 -7.47 -9.07
N ALA A 329 -44.64 -8.73 -9.50
CA ALA A 329 -44.69 -9.09 -10.92
C ALA A 329 -46.00 -8.66 -11.60
N ASP A 330 -47.10 -8.59 -10.86
CA ASP A 330 -48.40 -8.16 -11.37
C ASP A 330 -48.43 -6.64 -11.59
N CYS A 331 -47.72 -5.86 -10.77
CA CYS A 331 -47.62 -4.41 -10.92
C CYS A 331 -47.07 -4.03 -12.31
N VAL A 332 -45.98 -4.68 -12.70
CA VAL A 332 -45.29 -4.41 -13.98
C VAL A 332 -45.99 -4.97 -15.21
N SER A 333 -47.08 -5.73 -15.03
CA SER A 333 -47.94 -6.17 -16.13
C SER A 333 -48.82 -5.04 -16.68
N CYS A 334 -49.00 -3.98 -15.89
CA CYS A 334 -49.84 -2.82 -16.20
C CYS A 334 -49.07 -1.48 -16.13
N HIS A 335 -48.13 -1.36 -15.18
CA HIS A 335 -47.37 -0.13 -14.92
C HIS A 335 -45.90 -0.31 -15.30
N LYS A 336 -45.33 0.58 -16.13
CA LYS A 336 -43.89 0.56 -16.36
C LYS A 336 -43.16 1.21 -15.18
N ALA A 337 -42.03 0.64 -14.75
CA ALA A 337 -41.32 1.08 -13.55
C ALA A 337 -40.95 2.58 -13.55
N HIS A 338 -40.37 3.08 -14.65
CA HIS A 338 -39.98 4.48 -14.78
C HIS A 338 -41.02 5.32 -15.53
N ASN A 339 -42.13 4.71 -15.95
CA ASN A 339 -43.24 5.41 -16.58
C ASN A 339 -44.58 4.77 -16.22
N PRO A 340 -45.01 4.84 -14.93
CA PRO A 340 -46.13 4.04 -14.45
C PRO A 340 -47.47 4.36 -15.10
N MET A 341 -47.58 5.53 -15.75
CA MET A 341 -48.77 5.99 -16.46
C MET A 341 -48.39 6.53 -17.85
N PRO A 342 -49.20 6.29 -18.89
CA PRO A 342 -50.47 5.56 -18.87
C PRO A 342 -50.30 4.04 -18.66
N VAL A 343 -51.36 3.39 -18.18
CA VAL A 343 -51.42 1.92 -18.03
C VAL A 343 -51.31 1.27 -19.40
N ALA A 344 -50.43 0.28 -19.52
CA ALA A 344 -50.25 -0.54 -20.70
C ALA A 344 -50.16 -2.01 -20.29
N TYR A 345 -50.88 -2.88 -20.99
CA TYR A 345 -50.95 -4.31 -20.70
C TYR A 345 -50.77 -5.14 -21.97
N ALA A 346 -50.37 -6.40 -21.79
CA ALA A 346 -50.26 -7.35 -22.88
C ALA A 346 -51.64 -7.83 -23.35
N ALA A 347 -51.74 -8.23 -24.63
CA ALA A 347 -53.00 -8.69 -25.23
C ALA A 347 -53.56 -9.98 -24.60
N ASP A 348 -52.74 -10.74 -23.89
CA ASP A 348 -53.10 -12.00 -23.22
C ASP A 348 -53.38 -11.84 -21.72
N ILE A 349 -53.47 -10.61 -21.22
CA ILE A 349 -53.83 -10.38 -19.81
C ILE A 349 -55.23 -10.91 -19.50
N ALA A 350 -55.34 -11.65 -18.39
CA ALA A 350 -56.62 -12.20 -17.95
C ALA A 350 -57.57 -11.10 -17.45
N SER A 351 -58.84 -11.18 -17.83
CA SER A 351 -59.92 -10.25 -17.46
C SER A 351 -60.09 -10.12 -15.95
N LYS A 352 -59.78 -11.18 -15.20
CA LYS A 352 -59.80 -11.18 -13.74
C LYS A 352 -58.84 -10.12 -13.15
N SER A 353 -57.73 -9.82 -13.83
CA SER A 353 -56.80 -8.77 -13.40
C SER A 353 -57.42 -7.37 -13.52
N CYS A 354 -58.33 -7.17 -14.48
CA CYS A 354 -59.07 -5.92 -14.66
C CYS A 354 -60.15 -5.74 -13.58
N ALA A 355 -60.70 -6.83 -13.04
CA ALA A 355 -61.73 -6.80 -12.00
C ALA A 355 -61.29 -6.07 -10.72
N ALA A 356 -59.97 -5.98 -10.47
CA ALA A 356 -59.43 -5.21 -9.35
C ALA A 356 -59.85 -3.72 -9.37
N CYS A 357 -60.12 -3.15 -10.55
CA CYS A 357 -60.68 -1.80 -10.70
C CYS A 357 -62.05 -1.77 -11.39
N HIS A 358 -62.36 -2.81 -12.17
CA HIS A 358 -63.55 -2.91 -13.01
C HIS A 358 -64.43 -4.10 -12.63
N ASP A 359 -64.68 -4.28 -11.32
CA ASP A 359 -65.43 -5.41 -10.78
C ASP A 359 -66.83 -5.53 -11.41
N ASP A 360 -67.59 -4.43 -11.44
CA ASP A 360 -68.93 -4.40 -12.04
C ASP A 360 -68.94 -4.86 -13.51
N ALA A 361 -67.96 -4.40 -14.31
CA ALA A 361 -67.87 -4.75 -15.72
C ALA A 361 -67.48 -6.21 -15.92
N TYR A 362 -66.58 -6.72 -15.08
CA TYR A 362 -66.19 -8.12 -15.06
C TYR A 362 -67.37 -9.01 -14.67
N GLU A 363 -68.11 -8.68 -13.60
CA GLU A 363 -69.30 -9.43 -13.19
C GLU A 363 -70.39 -9.45 -14.27
N LEU A 364 -70.63 -8.31 -14.94
CA LEU A 364 -71.57 -8.22 -16.06
C LEU A 364 -71.17 -9.16 -17.21
N LEU A 365 -69.91 -9.15 -17.62
CA LEU A 365 -69.41 -10.00 -18.69
C LEU A 365 -69.52 -11.49 -18.32
N GLN A 366 -69.17 -11.84 -17.08
CA GLN A 366 -69.26 -13.21 -16.57
C GLN A 366 -70.71 -13.72 -16.48
N ALA A 367 -71.68 -12.84 -16.26
CA ALA A 367 -73.11 -13.17 -16.24
C ALA A 367 -73.75 -13.22 -17.64
N ASN A 368 -73.06 -12.73 -18.66
CA ASN A 368 -73.56 -12.67 -20.03
C ASN A 368 -73.65 -14.08 -20.65
N THR A 369 -74.61 -14.27 -21.57
CA THR A 369 -74.87 -15.54 -22.27
C THR A 369 -74.57 -15.47 -23.77
N THR A 370 -73.97 -14.36 -24.23
CA THR A 370 -73.48 -14.20 -25.61
C THR A 370 -72.01 -14.60 -25.71
N MET A 371 -71.52 -14.88 -26.93
CA MET A 371 -70.14 -15.33 -27.16
C MET A 371 -69.07 -14.35 -26.65
N HIS A 372 -69.43 -13.09 -26.37
CA HIS A 372 -68.51 -12.12 -25.78
C HIS A 372 -68.02 -12.54 -24.39
N HIS A 373 -68.78 -13.34 -23.63
CA HIS A 373 -68.34 -13.82 -22.31
C HIS A 373 -67.11 -14.74 -22.37
N GLU A 374 -66.75 -15.26 -23.55
CA GLU A 374 -65.56 -16.09 -23.75
C GLU A 374 -64.31 -15.28 -24.13
N LEU A 375 -64.45 -13.96 -24.33
CA LEU A 375 -63.35 -13.08 -24.72
C LEU A 375 -62.73 -12.40 -23.51
N GLU A 376 -61.40 -12.28 -23.52
CA GLU A 376 -60.70 -11.50 -22.52
C GLU A 376 -60.86 -9.99 -22.76
N CYS A 377 -60.85 -9.19 -21.69
CA CYS A 377 -60.99 -7.72 -21.78
C CYS A 377 -60.03 -7.10 -22.80
N ALA A 378 -58.79 -7.57 -22.86
CA ALA A 378 -57.75 -7.04 -23.74
C ALA A 378 -58.00 -7.30 -25.24
N VAL A 379 -58.89 -8.25 -25.60
CA VAL A 379 -59.32 -8.47 -26.99
C VAL A 379 -60.17 -7.30 -27.49
N CYS A 380 -60.98 -6.71 -26.60
CA CYS A 380 -61.80 -5.56 -26.95
C CYS A 380 -61.05 -4.25 -26.70
N HIS A 381 -60.33 -4.15 -25.58
CA HIS A 381 -59.60 -2.96 -25.17
C HIS A 381 -58.15 -3.02 -25.65
N GLU A 382 -57.93 -3.13 -26.95
CA GLU A 382 -56.58 -3.28 -27.51
C GLU A 382 -55.72 -2.01 -27.36
N ASP A 383 -54.40 -2.22 -27.26
CA ASP A 383 -53.28 -1.28 -27.28
C ASP A 383 -53.24 -0.17 -26.21
N THR A 384 -54.37 0.39 -25.83
CA THR A 384 -54.46 1.52 -24.91
C THR A 384 -55.57 1.29 -23.91
N HIS A 385 -55.24 1.38 -22.62
CA HIS A 385 -56.22 1.31 -21.55
C HIS A 385 -57.36 2.33 -21.78
N GLY A 386 -58.61 1.84 -21.83
CA GLY A 386 -59.79 2.65 -22.09
C GLY A 386 -60.18 2.77 -23.57
N ASN A 387 -59.48 2.10 -24.50
CA ASN A 387 -59.90 2.00 -25.89
C ASN A 387 -61.23 1.22 -25.99
N VAL A 388 -62.28 1.80 -26.58
CA VAL A 388 -63.58 1.12 -26.75
C VAL A 388 -63.87 1.00 -28.24
N PRO A 389 -63.84 -0.21 -28.82
CA PRO A 389 -64.09 -0.41 -30.23
C PRO A 389 -65.58 -0.24 -30.54
N MET A 390 -65.88 0.13 -31.79
CA MET A 390 -67.24 0.11 -32.31
C MET A 390 -67.65 -1.34 -32.62
N CYS A 391 -68.95 -1.65 -32.51
CA CYS A 391 -69.46 -2.98 -32.85
C CYS A 391 -69.11 -3.38 -34.31
N THR A 392 -69.05 -2.39 -35.20
CA THR A 392 -68.72 -2.55 -36.62
C THR A 392 -67.25 -2.80 -36.90
N ASP A 393 -66.37 -2.66 -35.91
CA ASP A 393 -64.95 -2.97 -36.08
C ASP A 393 -64.73 -4.48 -36.17
N CYS A 394 -65.63 -5.27 -35.57
CA CYS A 394 -65.58 -6.75 -35.58
C CYS A 394 -66.78 -7.41 -36.27
N HIS A 395 -67.92 -6.71 -36.40
CA HIS A 395 -69.15 -7.27 -36.97
C HIS A 395 -69.62 -6.54 -38.22
N ASP A 396 -70.09 -7.32 -39.20
CA ASP A 396 -70.87 -6.77 -40.30
C ASP A 396 -72.18 -6.16 -39.78
N ALA A 397 -72.59 -5.04 -40.37
CA ALA A 397 -73.77 -4.31 -39.94
C ALA A 397 -75.05 -5.14 -40.17
N PRO A 398 -75.75 -5.61 -39.12
CA PRO A 398 -76.84 -6.58 -39.26
C PRO A 398 -78.18 -5.93 -39.68
N HIS A 399 -78.26 -4.60 -39.58
CA HIS A 399 -79.47 -3.82 -39.88
C HIS A 399 -79.34 -3.02 -41.17
N SER A 400 -80.47 -2.68 -41.80
CA SER A 400 -80.49 -1.85 -43.00
C SER A 400 -79.92 -0.44 -42.75
N GLU A 401 -79.33 0.17 -43.78
CA GLU A 401 -78.76 1.53 -43.73
C GLU A 401 -79.73 2.58 -43.16
N GLY A 402 -81.02 2.50 -43.51
CA GLY A 402 -82.04 3.42 -43.00
C GLY A 402 -82.36 3.29 -41.50
N MET A 403 -82.03 2.15 -40.88
CA MET A 403 -82.13 1.94 -39.43
C MET A 403 -80.89 2.47 -38.72
N LEU A 404 -79.71 2.14 -39.24
CA LEU A 404 -78.42 2.62 -38.72
C LEU A 404 -78.29 4.14 -38.80
N SER A 405 -78.86 4.78 -39.85
CA SER A 405 -78.89 6.23 -39.97
C SER A 405 -79.78 6.92 -38.93
N LYS A 406 -80.80 6.21 -38.40
CA LYS A 406 -81.72 6.75 -37.39
C LYS A 406 -81.27 6.45 -35.96
N PHE A 407 -80.57 5.33 -35.76
CA PHE A 407 -80.05 4.87 -34.49
C PHE A 407 -78.55 4.58 -34.63
N PRO A 408 -77.69 5.61 -34.47
CA PRO A 408 -76.26 5.48 -34.74
C PRO A 408 -75.50 4.67 -33.67
N SER A 409 -76.12 4.38 -32.52
CA SER A 409 -75.52 3.57 -31.45
C SER A 409 -76.30 2.28 -31.26
N CYS A 410 -75.63 1.14 -31.41
CA CYS A 410 -76.21 -0.19 -31.22
C CYS A 410 -76.72 -0.40 -29.79
N GLY A 411 -76.05 0.21 -28.80
CA GLY A 411 -76.38 0.04 -27.39
C GLY A 411 -77.69 0.69 -26.95
N ALA A 412 -78.32 1.52 -27.79
CA ALA A 412 -79.66 2.02 -27.53
C ALA A 412 -80.74 0.93 -27.50
N CYS A 413 -80.47 -0.23 -28.13
CA CYS A 413 -81.37 -1.37 -28.13
C CYS A 413 -80.70 -2.66 -27.62
N HIS A 414 -79.38 -2.80 -27.77
CA HIS A 414 -78.66 -4.03 -27.44
C HIS A 414 -77.80 -3.96 -26.17
N ASN A 415 -77.80 -2.85 -25.42
CA ASN A 415 -76.87 -2.56 -24.32
C ASN A 415 -75.38 -2.57 -24.75
N ILE A 416 -74.44 -2.80 -23.83
CA ILE A 416 -73.01 -2.80 -24.10
C ILE A 416 -72.50 -4.22 -24.34
N ALA A 417 -71.25 -4.35 -24.82
CA ALA A 417 -70.66 -5.65 -25.10
C ALA A 417 -70.63 -6.57 -23.87
N HIS A 418 -70.52 -6.00 -22.66
CA HIS A 418 -70.48 -6.75 -21.41
C HIS A 418 -71.83 -7.39 -21.04
N ASP A 419 -72.97 -6.84 -21.46
CA ASP A 419 -74.31 -7.29 -21.04
C ASP A 419 -75.31 -7.36 -22.21
N LEU A 420 -74.80 -7.67 -23.41
CA LEU A 420 -75.55 -7.63 -24.66
C LEU A 420 -76.89 -8.41 -24.58
N ILE A 421 -78.00 -7.71 -24.81
CA ILE A 421 -79.34 -8.31 -24.83
C ILE A 421 -79.63 -8.84 -26.24
N ARG A 422 -80.03 -10.12 -26.30
CA ARG A 422 -80.39 -10.81 -27.55
C ARG A 422 -81.69 -10.30 -28.16
#